data_AF-A0A936GLJ4-F1
#
_entry.id   AF-A0A936GLJ4-F1
#
_cell.length_a   1.000
_cell.length_b   1.000
_cell.length_c   1.000
_cell.angle_alpha   90.00
_cell.angle_beta   90.00
_cell.angle_gamma   90.00
#
_symmetry.space_group_name_H-M   'P 1'
#
loop_
_entity.id
_entity.type
_entity.pdbx_description
1 polymer ?
#
loop_
_entity_poly.entity_id
_entity_poly.type
_entity_poly.pdbx_seq_one_letter_code
_entity_poly.pdbx_strand_id
1 'polypeptide(L)'
;MNDSKQMISVRLVESDRIAIKAIANRLLIRESDVYRFAVNYFLSRFDCLGNPDYQGSDLLLPFCEIRHELLQTLSMKKHLLERIFNNSAVNPDKYVAMSDIELLLLPSHLLRQRLLKLHPNPATVMKDHIGVDQYLKEYFIYKYDLDELNQDNPQNPAFSEIMPNSN
;
A
#
# COMPACT_ATOMS: atom_id res chain seq x y z
N MET A 1 11.44 -25.24 -1.37
CA MET A 1 11.56 -24.49 -2.64
C MET A 1 12.99 -24.00 -2.74
N ASN A 2 13.56 -23.87 -3.94
CA ASN A 2 14.98 -23.52 -4.12
C ASN A 2 15.29 -22.12 -3.54
N ASP A 3 15.96 -22.06 -2.40
CA ASP A 3 16.50 -20.82 -1.78
C ASP A 3 17.76 -20.30 -2.50
N SER A 4 17.88 -20.56 -3.80
CA SER A 4 19.01 -20.10 -4.59
C SER A 4 18.91 -18.60 -4.82
N LYS A 5 19.84 -17.82 -4.26
CA LYS A 5 19.96 -16.38 -4.54
C LYS A 5 20.15 -16.17 -6.04
N GLN A 6 19.22 -15.46 -6.67
CA GLN A 6 19.30 -15.10 -8.08
C GLN A 6 19.84 -13.68 -8.25
N MET A 7 20.67 -13.47 -9.27
CA MET A 7 21.15 -12.14 -9.64
C MET A 7 20.22 -11.52 -10.68
N ILE A 8 19.74 -10.31 -10.40
CA ILE A 8 18.92 -9.52 -11.32
C ILE A 8 19.64 -8.21 -11.66
N SER A 9 19.43 -7.71 -12.88
CA SER A 9 19.91 -6.40 -13.32
C SER A 9 18.74 -5.42 -13.36
N VAL A 10 18.85 -4.30 -12.68
CA VAL A 10 17.83 -3.24 -12.62
C VAL A 10 18.40 -1.97 -13.24
N ARG A 11 17.64 -1.35 -14.16
CA ARG A 11 18.00 -0.06 -14.73
C ARG A 11 17.44 1.05 -13.86
N LEU A 12 18.30 1.97 -13.44
CA LEU A 12 17.96 3.14 -12.64
C LEU A 12 18.48 4.40 -13.33
N VAL A 13 17.86 5.53 -13.04
CA VAL A 13 18.44 6.83 -13.38
C VAL A 13 19.61 7.15 -12.44
N GLU A 14 20.58 7.93 -12.93
CA GLU A 14 21.81 8.18 -12.17
C GLU A 14 21.55 8.90 -10.84
N SER A 15 20.54 9.78 -10.77
CA SER A 15 20.14 10.45 -9.53
C SER A 15 19.77 9.45 -8.42
N ASP A 16 19.02 8.41 -8.76
CA ASP A 16 18.56 7.41 -7.80
C ASP A 16 19.72 6.54 -7.33
N ARG A 17 20.63 6.19 -8.26
CA ARG A 17 21.85 5.45 -7.93
C ARG A 17 22.75 6.25 -6.98
N ILE A 18 22.94 7.54 -7.22
CA ILE A 18 23.72 8.42 -6.35
C ILE A 18 23.07 8.50 -4.96
N ALA A 19 21.75 8.65 -4.88
CA ALA A 19 21.02 8.70 -3.61
C ALA A 19 21.17 7.39 -2.82
N ILE A 20 20.99 6.23 -3.48
CA ILE A 20 21.14 4.91 -2.85
C ILE A 20 22.56 4.70 -2.32
N LYS A 21 23.58 5.08 -3.09
CA LYS A 21 24.98 5.02 -2.67
C LYS A 21 25.24 5.90 -1.44
N ALA A 22 24.69 7.11 -1.42
CA ALA A 22 24.83 8.01 -0.28
C ALA A 22 24.18 7.44 1.00
N ILE A 23 23.01 6.83 0.87
CA ILE A 23 22.31 6.14 1.98
C ILE A 23 23.15 4.96 2.48
N ALA A 24 23.61 4.09 1.58
CA ALA A 24 24.42 2.92 1.93
C ALA A 24 25.69 3.32 2.70
N ASN A 25 26.39 4.34 2.21
CA ASN A 25 27.58 4.88 2.86
C ASN A 25 27.28 5.45 4.25
N ARG A 26 26.18 6.19 4.40
CA ARG A 26 25.80 6.80 5.69
C ARG A 26 25.39 5.76 6.72
N LEU A 27 24.78 4.66 6.27
CA LEU A 27 24.38 3.54 7.10
C LEU A 27 25.50 2.50 7.29
N LEU A 28 26.66 2.66 6.65
CA LEU A 28 27.79 1.72 6.67
C LEU A 28 27.42 0.29 6.21
N ILE A 29 26.52 0.19 5.22
CA ILE A 29 26.06 -1.08 4.63
C ILE A 29 26.36 -1.15 3.13
N ARG A 30 26.17 -2.32 2.50
CA ARG A 30 26.36 -2.45 1.05
C ARG A 30 25.13 -1.91 0.31
N GLU A 31 25.34 -1.37 -0.90
CA GLU A 31 24.24 -0.93 -1.78
C GLU A 31 23.22 -2.07 -2.01
N SER A 32 23.69 -3.32 -2.15
CA SER A 32 22.83 -4.51 -2.29
C SER A 32 21.89 -4.77 -1.11
N ASP A 33 22.24 -4.32 0.11
CA ASP A 33 21.36 -4.42 1.27
C ASP A 33 20.24 -3.39 1.19
N VAL A 34 20.54 -2.18 0.71
CA VAL A 34 19.52 -1.14 0.46
C VAL A 34 18.53 -1.58 -0.62
N TYR A 35 19.01 -2.17 -1.72
CA TYR A 35 18.13 -2.71 -2.76
C TYR A 35 17.22 -3.82 -2.23
N ARG A 36 17.78 -4.78 -1.46
CA ARG A 36 16.98 -5.86 -0.84
C ARG A 36 15.96 -5.31 0.15
N PHE A 37 16.34 -4.33 0.97
CA PHE A 37 15.42 -3.64 1.86
C PHE A 37 14.26 -3.01 1.09
N ALA A 38 14.54 -2.25 0.02
CA ALA A 38 13.50 -1.59 -0.77
C ALA A 38 12.52 -2.60 -1.41
N VAL A 39 13.04 -3.70 -1.95
CA VAL A 39 12.21 -4.78 -2.52
C VAL A 39 11.35 -5.43 -1.43
N ASN A 40 11.93 -5.80 -0.29
CA ASN A 40 11.19 -6.43 0.80
C ASN A 40 10.13 -5.48 1.39
N TYR A 41 10.49 -4.20 1.57
CA TYR A 41 9.59 -3.16 2.01
C TYR A 41 8.40 -3.03 1.06
N PHE A 42 8.65 -2.96 -0.24
CA PHE A 42 7.60 -2.94 -1.25
C PHE A 42 6.73 -4.21 -1.17
N LEU A 43 7.31 -5.40 -1.23
CA LEU A 43 6.55 -6.66 -1.18
C LEU A 43 5.67 -6.77 0.06
N SER A 44 6.18 -6.39 1.24
CA SER A 44 5.42 -6.45 2.49
C SER A 44 4.19 -5.55 2.51
N ARG A 45 4.21 -4.41 1.79
CA ARG A 45 3.06 -3.49 1.71
C ARG A 45 2.03 -3.92 0.66
N PHE A 46 2.42 -4.78 -0.27
CA PHE A 46 1.58 -5.30 -1.33
C PHE A 46 1.26 -6.79 -1.14
N ASP A 47 1.45 -7.33 0.06
CA ASP A 47 1.24 -8.76 0.35
C ASP A 47 -0.21 -9.20 0.05
N CYS A 48 -1.18 -8.30 0.27
CA CYS A 48 -2.58 -8.51 -0.10
C CYS A 48 -2.80 -8.79 -1.59
N LEU A 49 -1.92 -8.34 -2.49
CA LEU A 49 -2.01 -8.66 -3.93
C LEU A 49 -1.49 -10.06 -4.26
N GLY A 50 -0.64 -10.63 -3.41
CA GLY A 50 -0.13 -11.99 -3.56
C GLY A 50 -1.07 -13.05 -3.01
N ASN A 51 -1.99 -12.67 -2.12
CA ASN A 51 -2.92 -13.59 -1.48
C ASN A 51 -4.26 -13.65 -2.26
N PRO A 52 -4.64 -14.82 -2.81
CA PRO A 52 -5.88 -14.97 -3.59
C PRO A 52 -7.16 -14.77 -2.78
N ASP A 53 -7.09 -14.79 -1.44
CA ASP A 53 -8.24 -14.59 -0.56
C ASP A 53 -8.69 -13.12 -0.49
N TYR A 54 -7.82 -12.17 -0.84
CA TYR A 54 -8.16 -10.75 -0.89
C TYR A 54 -8.78 -10.39 -2.24
N GLN A 55 -10.08 -10.13 -2.27
CA GLN A 55 -10.79 -9.76 -3.49
C GLN A 55 -11.84 -8.67 -3.22
N GLY A 56 -12.15 -7.87 -4.23
CA GLY A 56 -13.18 -6.86 -4.12
C GLY A 56 -12.90 -5.87 -2.99
N SER A 57 -13.87 -5.72 -2.09
CA SER A 57 -13.85 -4.75 -1.00
C SER A 57 -12.72 -4.99 0.02
N ASP A 58 -12.20 -6.21 0.14
CA ASP A 58 -11.06 -6.53 1.03
C ASP A 58 -9.80 -5.74 0.66
N LEU A 59 -9.66 -5.36 -0.61
CA LEU A 59 -8.52 -4.61 -1.13
C LEU A 59 -8.63 -3.10 -0.87
N LEU A 60 -9.78 -2.58 -0.45
CA LEU A 60 -10.00 -1.14 -0.28
C LEU A 60 -9.10 -0.52 0.79
N LEU A 61 -9.04 -1.14 1.98
CA LEU A 61 -8.23 -0.62 3.09
C LEU A 61 -6.73 -0.72 2.82
N PRO A 62 -6.19 -1.86 2.34
CA PRO A 62 -4.78 -1.92 1.92
C PRO A 62 -4.44 -0.86 0.88
N PHE A 63 -5.28 -0.67 -0.15
CA PHE A 63 -5.04 0.34 -1.17
C PHE A 63 -5.11 1.79 -0.66
N CYS A 64 -5.82 2.05 0.44
CA CYS A 64 -5.77 3.36 1.10
C CYS A 64 -4.39 3.63 1.70
N GLU A 65 -3.69 2.61 2.20
CA GLU A 65 -2.37 2.75 2.84
C GLU A 65 -1.24 3.01 1.86
N ILE A 66 -1.40 2.52 0.63
CA ILE A 66 -0.44 2.68 -0.47
C ILE A 66 -0.89 3.73 -1.50
N ARG A 67 -1.92 4.53 -1.17
CA ARG A 67 -2.54 5.46 -2.14
C ARG A 67 -1.53 6.45 -2.70
N HIS A 68 -0.63 6.94 -1.86
CA HIS A 68 0.37 7.90 -2.28
C HIS A 68 1.34 7.31 -3.33
N GLU A 69 1.77 6.07 -3.12
CA GLU A 69 2.62 5.30 -4.02
C GLU A 69 1.89 4.96 -5.34
N LEU A 70 0.60 4.61 -5.26
CA LEU A 70 -0.23 4.37 -6.43
C LEU A 70 -0.33 5.60 -7.34
N LEU A 71 -0.52 6.77 -6.73
CA LEU A 71 -0.69 8.04 -7.44
C LEU A 71 0.62 8.58 -8.03
N GLN A 72 1.72 8.51 -7.29
CA GLN A 72 2.97 9.16 -7.68
C GLN A 72 3.92 8.25 -8.45
N THR A 73 3.92 6.95 -8.15
CA THR A 73 4.99 6.05 -8.61
C THR A 73 4.48 5.03 -9.62
N LEU A 74 3.30 4.44 -9.38
CA LEU A 74 2.80 3.34 -10.22
C LEU A 74 1.91 3.80 -11.38
N SER A 75 1.47 5.07 -11.42
CA SER A 75 0.66 5.65 -12.52
C SER A 75 -0.52 4.77 -12.94
N MET A 76 -1.18 4.13 -11.97
CA MET A 76 -2.23 3.13 -12.22
C MET A 76 -3.49 3.78 -12.79
N LYS A 77 -4.06 3.16 -13.83
CA LYS A 77 -5.33 3.59 -14.44
C LYS A 77 -6.53 2.93 -13.76
N LYS A 78 -7.65 3.65 -13.70
CA LYS A 78 -8.90 3.16 -13.08
C LYS A 78 -9.38 1.79 -13.56
N HIS A 79 -9.27 1.51 -14.86
CA HIS A 79 -9.66 0.22 -15.43
C HIS A 79 -8.75 -0.94 -15.00
N LEU A 80 -7.48 -0.66 -14.69
CA LEU A 80 -6.58 -1.69 -14.16
C LEU A 80 -6.92 -1.98 -12.70
N LEU A 81 -7.24 -0.94 -11.91
CA LEU A 81 -7.71 -1.14 -10.55
C LEU A 81 -9.04 -1.88 -10.51
N GLU A 82 -10.01 -1.53 -11.34
CA GLU A 82 -11.26 -2.28 -11.46
C GLU A 82 -11.01 -3.76 -11.72
N ARG A 83 -10.09 -4.11 -12.62
CA ARG A 83 -9.75 -5.51 -12.90
C ARG A 83 -9.07 -6.20 -11.72
N ILE A 84 -8.27 -5.49 -10.93
CA ILE A 84 -7.64 -6.02 -9.72
C ILE A 84 -8.69 -6.28 -8.64
N PHE A 85 -9.60 -5.33 -8.42
CA PHE A 85 -10.62 -5.41 -7.38
C PHE A 85 -11.73 -6.39 -7.76
N ASN A 86 -12.31 -6.24 -8.95
CA ASN A 86 -13.50 -6.98 -9.39
C ASN A 86 -13.15 -8.05 -10.42
N ASN A 87 -12.07 -8.80 -10.21
CA ASN A 87 -11.71 -9.89 -11.12
C ASN A 87 -12.89 -10.90 -11.25
N SER A 88 -12.89 -11.73 -12.29
CA SER A 88 -14.04 -12.58 -12.68
C SER A 88 -14.52 -13.59 -11.63
N ALA A 89 -13.79 -13.76 -10.53
CA ALA A 89 -14.13 -14.66 -9.42
C ALA A 89 -14.68 -13.93 -8.17
N VAL A 90 -14.85 -12.60 -8.23
CA VAL A 90 -15.29 -11.83 -7.05
C VAL A 90 -16.71 -12.21 -6.66
N ASN A 91 -16.93 -12.43 -5.36
CA ASN A 91 -18.27 -12.58 -4.81
C ASN A 91 -19.06 -11.27 -5.06
N PRO A 92 -20.32 -11.33 -5.56
CA PRO A 92 -21.18 -10.16 -5.71
C PRO A 92 -21.25 -9.25 -4.48
N ASP A 93 -21.20 -9.82 -3.27
CA ASP A 93 -21.26 -9.06 -2.01
C ASP A 93 -20.01 -8.21 -1.75
N LYS A 94 -18.88 -8.58 -2.37
CA LYS A 94 -17.60 -7.87 -2.28
C LYS A 94 -17.35 -6.93 -3.46
N TYR A 95 -18.30 -6.81 -4.37
CA TYR A 95 -18.12 -6.01 -5.58
C TYR A 95 -17.93 -4.52 -5.25
N VAL A 96 -16.87 -3.91 -5.79
CA VAL A 96 -16.55 -2.50 -5.56
C VAL A 96 -17.00 -1.66 -6.75
N ALA A 97 -17.79 -0.62 -6.51
CA ALA A 97 -18.23 0.24 -7.60
C ALA A 97 -17.06 1.06 -8.16
N MET A 98 -17.04 1.25 -9.48
CA MET A 98 -16.01 2.05 -10.14
C MET A 98 -15.85 3.45 -9.51
N SER A 99 -16.95 4.07 -9.09
CA SER A 99 -16.93 5.37 -8.42
C SER A 99 -16.13 5.39 -7.11
N ASP A 100 -16.09 4.26 -6.40
CA ASP A 100 -15.33 4.11 -5.16
C ASP A 100 -13.86 3.82 -5.45
N ILE A 101 -13.58 3.00 -6.48
CA ILE A 101 -12.22 2.78 -6.98
C ILE A 101 -11.60 4.10 -7.44
N GLU A 102 -12.37 4.98 -8.08
CA GLU A 102 -11.91 6.30 -8.51
C GLU A 102 -11.46 7.18 -7.33
N LEU A 103 -12.02 7.01 -6.12
CA LEU A 103 -11.59 7.77 -4.94
C LEU A 103 -10.14 7.48 -4.55
N LEU A 104 -9.64 6.26 -4.79
CA LEU A 104 -8.24 5.88 -4.59
C LEU A 104 -7.30 6.62 -5.54
N LEU A 105 -7.81 7.14 -6.65
CA LEU A 105 -7.02 7.81 -7.68
C LEU A 105 -7.13 9.35 -7.61
N LEU A 106 -7.89 9.90 -6.66
CA LEU A 106 -8.04 11.34 -6.53
C LEU A 106 -6.91 11.97 -5.71
N PRO A 107 -6.36 13.12 -6.17
CA PRO A 107 -5.54 13.98 -5.33
C PRO A 107 -6.28 14.41 -4.06
N SER A 108 -5.57 14.58 -2.94
CA SER A 108 -6.17 14.82 -1.62
C SER A 108 -7.16 15.99 -1.57
N HIS A 109 -6.91 17.07 -2.32
CA HIS A 109 -7.80 18.22 -2.37
C HIS A 109 -9.15 17.91 -3.06
N LEU A 110 -9.13 17.15 -4.17
CA LEU A 110 -10.35 16.69 -4.86
C LEU A 110 -11.07 15.60 -4.08
N LEU A 111 -10.30 14.70 -3.47
CA LEU A 111 -10.83 13.62 -2.63
C LEU A 111 -11.65 14.20 -1.47
N ARG A 112 -11.11 15.21 -0.76
CA ARG A 112 -11.82 15.92 0.31
C ARG A 112 -13.16 16.48 -0.18
N GLN A 113 -13.16 17.18 -1.31
CA GLN A 113 -14.37 17.76 -1.87
C GLN A 113 -15.42 16.70 -2.25
N ARG A 114 -14.97 15.55 -2.79
CA ARG A 114 -15.85 14.44 -3.15
C ARG A 114 -16.44 13.75 -1.93
N LEU A 115 -15.63 13.44 -0.93
CA LEU A 115 -16.10 12.79 0.30
C LEU A 115 -17.11 13.65 1.06
N LEU A 116 -16.93 14.98 1.11
CA LEU A 116 -17.91 15.89 1.73
C LEU A 116 -19.29 15.88 1.02
N LYS A 117 -19.33 15.58 -0.28
CA LYS A 117 -20.58 15.47 -1.04
C LYS A 117 -21.26 14.13 -0.84
N LEU A 118 -20.48 13.06 -0.68
CA LEU A 118 -20.98 11.71 -0.48
C LEU A 118 -21.49 11.48 0.94
N HIS A 119 -20.90 12.15 1.93
CA HIS A 119 -21.27 12.01 3.33
C HIS A 119 -21.57 13.39 3.96
N PRO A 120 -22.84 13.83 3.99
CA PRO A 120 -23.21 15.17 4.43
C PRO A 120 -23.29 15.32 5.96
N ASN A 121 -22.78 14.38 6.77
CA ASN A 121 -22.84 14.48 8.22
C ASN A 121 -21.62 15.27 8.79
N PRO A 122 -21.79 16.54 9.21
CA PRO A 122 -20.70 17.43 9.59
C PRO A 122 -20.07 17.13 10.96
N ALA A 123 -20.62 16.19 11.74
CA ALA A 123 -20.09 15.86 13.06
C ALA A 123 -18.67 15.27 13.02
N THR A 124 -18.31 14.60 11.91
CA THR A 124 -16.94 14.08 11.66
C THR A 124 -16.04 15.12 10.99
N VAL A 125 -16.62 16.20 10.46
CA VAL A 125 -15.95 17.18 9.57
C VAL A 125 -15.04 18.16 10.33
N MET A 126 -15.13 18.23 11.66
CA MET A 126 -14.46 19.27 12.47
C MET A 126 -13.44 18.75 13.50
N LYS A 127 -12.86 17.56 13.30
CA LYS A 127 -11.54 17.29 13.89
C LYS A 127 -10.50 17.68 12.85
N ASP A 128 -10.01 18.92 12.92
CA ASP A 128 -8.98 19.53 12.07
C ASP A 128 -7.60 18.80 12.06
N HIS A 129 -7.57 17.52 12.47
CA HIS A 129 -6.40 16.66 12.55
C HIS A 129 -6.59 15.29 11.88
N ILE A 130 -7.79 14.92 11.40
CA ILE A 130 -7.98 13.65 10.69
C ILE A 130 -7.56 13.86 9.23
N GLY A 131 -6.49 13.18 8.80
CA GLY A 131 -6.00 13.22 7.42
C GLY A 131 -7.06 12.72 6.43
N VAL A 132 -7.06 13.26 5.21
CA VAL A 132 -8.02 12.88 4.14
C VAL A 132 -8.03 11.37 3.89
N ASP A 133 -6.88 10.72 4.04
CA ASP A 133 -6.68 9.27 3.98
C ASP A 133 -7.52 8.49 5.01
N GLN A 134 -7.52 8.96 6.26
CA GLN A 134 -8.28 8.32 7.34
C GLN A 134 -9.77 8.44 7.09
N TYR A 135 -10.22 9.59 6.57
CA TYR A 135 -11.61 9.78 6.23
C TYR A 135 -12.07 8.88 5.06
N LEU A 136 -11.19 8.62 4.09
CA LEU A 136 -11.46 7.66 3.02
C LEU A 136 -11.60 6.24 3.58
N LYS A 137 -10.73 5.83 4.52
CA LYS A 137 -10.82 4.53 5.19
C LYS A 137 -12.17 4.37 5.92
N GLU A 138 -12.56 5.34 6.72
CA GLU A 138 -13.84 5.35 7.44
C GLU A 138 -15.05 5.23 6.50
N TYR A 139 -15.01 5.94 5.36
CA TYR A 139 -16.05 5.84 4.34
C TYR A 139 -16.17 4.41 3.78
N PHE A 140 -15.05 3.74 3.48
CA PHE A 140 -15.08 2.37 2.97
C PHE A 140 -15.51 1.36 4.03
N ILE A 141 -15.03 1.50 5.26
CA ILE A 141 -15.48 0.67 6.41
C ILE A 141 -16.99 0.72 6.52
N TYR A 142 -17.57 1.93 6.56
CA TYR A 142 -19.00 2.10 6.69
C TYR A 142 -19.79 1.57 5.48
N LYS A 143 -19.32 1.81 4.25
CA LYS A 143 -20.06 1.46 3.04
C LYS A 143 -20.06 -0.05 2.74
N TYR A 144 -18.94 -0.71 3.05
CA TYR A 144 -18.71 -2.11 2.68
C TYR A 144 -18.75 -3.06 3.89
N ASP A 145 -19.13 -2.55 5.07
CA ASP A 145 -19.14 -3.30 6.34
C ASP A 145 -17.83 -4.05 6.56
N LEU A 146 -16.71 -3.34 6.35
CA LEU A 146 -15.39 -3.94 6.48
C LEU A 146 -15.03 -3.97 7.96
N ASP A 147 -14.68 -5.16 8.45
CA ASP A 147 -13.90 -5.25 9.67
C ASP A 147 -12.57 -4.51 9.41
N GLU A 148 -12.17 -3.61 10.31
CA GLU A 148 -10.77 -3.18 10.36
C GLU A 148 -9.97 -4.46 10.59
N LEU A 149 -9.46 -5.05 9.49
CA LEU A 149 -8.64 -6.24 9.56
C LEU A 149 -7.54 -5.95 10.58
N ASN A 150 -7.66 -6.59 11.74
CA ASN A 150 -6.72 -6.46 12.83
C ASN A 150 -5.32 -6.57 12.24
N GLN A 151 -4.48 -5.58 12.53
CA GLN A 151 -3.03 -5.65 12.32
C GLN A 151 -2.41 -6.68 13.29
N ASP A 152 -2.91 -7.91 13.29
CA ASP A 152 -2.16 -9.04 13.82
C ASP A 152 -1.27 -9.56 12.68
N ASN A 153 -0.17 -8.84 12.47
CA ASN A 153 1.04 -9.46 11.96
C ASN A 153 2.06 -9.61 13.11
N PRO A 154 1.86 -10.54 14.06
CA PRO A 154 2.90 -10.89 15.00
C PRO A 154 3.83 -11.93 14.36
N GLN A 155 4.50 -11.61 13.25
CA GLN A 155 5.67 -12.35 12.77
C GLN A 155 6.37 -11.64 11.60
N ASN A 156 7.16 -10.61 11.93
CA ASN A 156 8.35 -10.33 11.13
C ASN A 156 9.59 -10.79 11.92
N PRO A 157 10.07 -12.04 11.74
CA PRO A 157 11.29 -12.51 12.38
C PRO A 157 12.57 -11.99 11.69
N ALA A 158 12.49 -11.06 10.73
CA ALA A 158 13.64 -10.72 9.88
C ALA A 158 14.67 -9.74 10.49
N PHE A 159 14.64 -9.46 11.80
CA PHE A 159 15.62 -8.58 12.45
C PHE A 159 16.30 -9.15 13.71
N SER A 160 16.11 -10.44 14.04
CA SER A 160 16.72 -11.05 15.24
C SER A 160 18.09 -11.72 15.03
N GLU A 161 18.72 -11.62 13.86
CA GLU A 161 20.05 -12.21 13.63
C GLU A 161 21.11 -11.19 13.16
N ILE A 162 21.36 -10.15 13.97
CA ILE A 162 22.64 -9.43 13.91
C ILE A 162 23.08 -9.04 15.33
N MET A 163 23.65 -10.01 16.07
CA MET A 163 24.64 -9.74 17.11
C MET A 163 25.68 -10.87 17.10
N PRO A 164 26.99 -10.57 17.04
CA PRO A 164 28.02 -11.57 17.25
C PRO A 164 28.11 -11.86 18.75
N ASN A 165 27.93 -13.12 19.15
CA ASN A 165 28.27 -13.55 20.50
C ASN A 165 29.79 -13.41 20.67
N SER A 166 30.20 -12.40 21.43
CA SER A 166 31.47 -12.38 22.14
C SER A 166 31.24 -12.92 23.54
N ASN A 167 31.68 -14.17 23.75
CA ASN A 167 32.37 -14.64 24.95
C ASN A 167 32.83 -16.09 24.72
#